data_AF-A0A4Q5CFV7-F1
#
_entry.id   AF-A0A4Q5CFV7-F1
#
_cell.length_a   1.000
_cell.length_b   1.000
_cell.length_c   1.000
_cell.angle_alpha   90.00
_cell.angle_beta   90.00
_cell.angle_gamma   90.00
#
_symmetry.space_group_name_H-M   'P 1'
#
loop_
_entity.id
_entity.type
_entity.pdbx_description
1 polymer ?
#
loop_
_entity_poly.entity_id
_entity_poly.type
_entity_poly.pdbx_seq_one_letter_code
_entity_poly.pdbx_strand_id
1 'polypeptide(L)'
;MENKKMDCWDFVFSFVKNHIDALVQQADKYTKEMNEDYEHFFCWYAEEMYKTQRELACYRALKTVLSVGSHEEAKLFIENKISSLTDSLLSGSIRRNSTSAASNLAHTLELEMKQSVREKFIMLLEVIEKGESVEG
;
A
#
# COMPACT_ATOMS: atom_id res chain seq x y z
N MET A 1 35.80 3.21 -4.17
CA MET A 1 34.44 3.45 -3.65
C MET A 1 33.92 2.11 -3.22
N GLU A 2 33.93 1.84 -1.91
CA GLU A 2 33.36 0.59 -1.39
C GLU A 2 31.86 0.60 -1.68
N ASN A 3 31.39 -0.36 -2.48
CA ASN A 3 29.97 -0.68 -2.58
C ASN A 3 29.54 -1.17 -1.20
N LYS A 4 29.08 -0.26 -0.34
CA LYS A 4 28.43 -0.63 0.91
C LYS A 4 27.22 -1.45 0.53
N LYS A 5 27.25 -2.75 0.86
CA LYS A 5 26.13 -3.66 0.65
C LYS A 5 24.91 -3.02 1.31
N MET A 6 23.87 -2.74 0.52
CA MET A 6 22.63 -2.16 1.03
C MET A 6 22.04 -3.14 2.04
N ASP A 7 21.86 -2.69 3.27
CA ASP A 7 21.14 -3.47 4.29
C ASP A 7 19.68 -3.67 3.83
N CYS A 8 19.07 -4.77 4.27
CA CYS A 8 17.66 -5.07 4.02
C CYS A 8 16.75 -3.93 4.50
N TRP A 9 17.07 -3.29 5.62
CA TRP A 9 16.30 -2.15 6.11
C TRP A 9 16.51 -0.90 5.25
N ASP A 10 17.75 -0.59 4.83
CA ASP A 10 18.02 0.48 3.87
C ASP A 10 17.19 0.31 2.58
N PHE A 11 17.03 -0.92 2.10
CA PHE A 11 16.15 -1.25 0.98
C PHE A 11 14.67 -0.99 1.33
N VAL A 12 14.17 -1.50 2.46
CA VAL A 12 12.77 -1.32 2.91
C VAL A 12 12.41 0.16 3.03
N PHE A 13 13.27 0.96 3.69
CA PHE A 13 13.10 2.41 3.81
C PHE A 13 13.02 3.08 2.44
N SER A 14 13.96 2.75 1.54
CA SER A 14 14.01 3.32 0.19
C SER A 14 12.79 2.93 -0.64
N PHE A 15 12.36 1.67 -0.57
CA PHE A 15 11.18 1.17 -1.26
C PHE A 15 9.91 1.90 -0.79
N VAL A 16 9.66 1.96 0.53
CA VAL A 16 8.47 2.61 1.09
C VAL A 16 8.45 4.09 0.74
N LYS A 17 9.59 4.78 0.83
CA LYS A 17 9.69 6.19 0.46
C LYS A 17 9.36 6.41 -1.02
N ASN A 18 10.03 5.70 -1.92
CA ASN A 18 9.82 5.86 -3.37
C ASN A 18 8.39 5.52 -3.78
N HIS A 19 7.80 4.49 -3.15
CA HIS A 19 6.42 4.10 -3.43
C HIS A 19 5.41 5.15 -2.96
N ILE A 20 5.62 5.75 -1.78
CA ILE A 20 4.81 6.89 -1.32
C ILE A 20 4.94 8.08 -2.27
N ASP A 21 6.16 8.42 -2.69
CA ASP A 21 6.39 9.56 -3.58
C ASP A 21 5.67 9.34 -4.94
N ALA A 22 5.71 8.12 -5.48
CA ALA A 22 4.97 7.76 -6.70
C ALA A 22 3.44 7.88 -6.51
N LEU A 23 2.90 7.39 -5.40
CA LEU A 23 1.47 7.49 -5.09
C LEU A 23 1.02 8.94 -4.88
N VAL A 24 1.85 9.78 -4.24
CA VAL A 24 1.58 11.21 -4.09
C VAL A 24 1.56 11.90 -5.45
N GLN A 25 2.55 11.66 -6.31
CA GLN A 25 2.57 12.21 -7.66
C GLN A 25 1.33 11.80 -8.48
N GLN A 26 0.90 10.54 -8.34
CA GLN A 26 -0.30 10.04 -9.00
C GLN A 26 -1.56 10.72 -8.46
N ALA A 27 -1.70 10.86 -7.14
CA ALA A 27 -2.82 11.55 -6.52
C ALA A 27 -2.87 13.03 -6.92
N ASP A 28 -1.74 13.72 -6.93
CA ASP A 28 -1.63 15.13 -7.34
C ASP A 28 -2.04 15.32 -8.81
N LYS A 29 -1.62 14.40 -9.69
CA LYS A 29 -2.07 14.37 -11.09
C LYS A 29 -3.60 14.27 -11.16
N TYR A 30 -4.20 13.31 -10.46
CA TYR A 30 -5.65 13.14 -10.47
C TYR A 30 -6.41 14.31 -9.85
N THR A 31 -5.86 14.95 -8.81
CA THR A 31 -6.43 16.18 -8.23
C THR A 31 -6.41 17.33 -9.24
N LYS A 32 -5.34 17.45 -10.04
CA LYS A 32 -5.28 18.43 -11.12
C LYS A 32 -6.37 18.17 -12.17
N GLU A 33 -6.46 16.94 -12.68
CA GLU A 33 -7.49 16.56 -13.67
C GLU A 33 -8.91 16.80 -13.12
N MET A 34 -9.17 16.44 -11.87
CA MET A 34 -10.46 16.69 -11.20
C MET A 34 -10.83 18.17 -11.13
N ASN A 35 -9.85 19.03 -10.88
CA ASN A 35 -10.07 20.48 -10.80
C ASN A 35 -10.22 21.15 -12.16
N GLU A 36 -9.65 20.56 -13.22
CA GLU A 36 -9.72 21.06 -14.60
C GLU A 36 -11.02 20.60 -15.30
N ASP A 37 -11.35 19.31 -15.20
CA ASP A 37 -12.55 18.71 -15.76
C ASP A 37 -13.04 17.57 -14.85
N TYR A 38 -14.00 17.88 -14.00
CA TYR A 38 -14.57 16.91 -13.07
C TYR A 38 -15.28 15.76 -13.78
N GLU A 39 -15.99 16.02 -14.89
CA GLU A 39 -16.74 14.97 -15.60
C GLU A 39 -15.77 13.97 -16.23
N HIS A 40 -14.71 14.45 -16.85
CA HIS A 40 -13.63 13.60 -17.36
C HIS A 40 -12.95 12.80 -16.24
N PHE A 41 -12.57 13.47 -15.16
CA PHE A 41 -11.98 12.79 -14.00
C PHE A 41 -12.89 11.69 -13.45
N PHE A 42 -14.18 11.99 -13.27
CA PHE A 42 -15.13 11.04 -12.70
C PHE A 42 -15.26 9.80 -13.58
N CYS A 43 -15.34 9.96 -14.89
CA CYS A 43 -15.50 8.87 -15.84
C CYS A 43 -14.24 8.01 -16.04
N TRP A 44 -13.04 8.56 -15.83
CA TRP A 44 -11.78 7.90 -16.22
C TRP A 44 -10.79 7.64 -15.09
N TYR A 45 -10.82 8.41 -14.01
CA TYR A 45 -9.77 8.40 -12.99
C TYR A 45 -10.27 8.24 -11.55
N ALA A 46 -11.58 8.33 -11.28
CA ALA A 46 -12.12 8.22 -9.93
C ALA A 46 -11.78 6.88 -9.25
N GLU A 47 -11.83 5.77 -9.99
CA GLU A 47 -11.51 4.43 -9.45
C GLU A 47 -10.04 4.30 -9.07
N GLU A 48 -9.14 4.74 -9.95
CA GLU A 48 -7.69 4.72 -9.69
C GLU A 48 -7.33 5.66 -8.55
N MET A 49 -7.90 6.87 -8.52
CA MET A 49 -7.70 7.80 -7.41
C MET A 49 -8.16 7.20 -6.07
N TYR A 50 -9.29 6.49 -6.05
CA TYR A 50 -9.76 5.79 -4.84
C TYR A 50 -8.73 4.75 -4.37
N LYS A 51 -8.22 3.90 -5.28
CA LYS A 51 -7.21 2.89 -4.95
C LYS A 51 -5.90 3.54 -4.48
N THR A 52 -5.40 4.55 -5.18
CA THR A 52 -4.20 5.32 -4.83
C THR A 52 -4.31 5.89 -3.41
N GLN A 53 -5.43 6.52 -3.05
CA GLN A 53 -5.61 7.09 -1.71
C GLN A 53 -5.63 6.03 -0.61
N ARG A 54 -6.30 4.90 -0.84
CA ARG A 54 -6.35 3.79 0.13
C ARG A 54 -4.99 3.13 0.32
N GLU A 55 -4.24 2.94 -0.76
CA GLU A 55 -2.88 2.40 -0.73
C GLU A 55 -1.93 3.37 -0.02
N LEU A 56 -2.00 4.67 -0.35
CA LEU A 56 -1.20 5.73 0.27
C LEU A 56 -1.41 5.78 1.79
N ALA A 57 -2.64 5.59 2.27
CA ALA A 57 -2.93 5.50 3.70
C ALA A 57 -2.20 4.31 4.37
N CYS A 58 -2.14 3.15 3.71
CA CYS A 58 -1.44 1.98 4.23
C CYS A 58 0.07 2.22 4.32
N TYR A 59 0.68 2.77 3.27
CA TYR A 59 2.12 3.04 3.24
C TYR A 59 2.53 4.18 4.18
N ARG A 60 1.69 5.21 4.35
CA ARG A 60 1.94 6.26 5.35
C ARG A 60 1.95 5.70 6.77
N ALA A 61 1.06 4.77 7.09
CA ALA A 61 1.07 4.08 8.38
C ALA A 61 2.37 3.28 8.59
N LEU A 62 2.81 2.54 7.57
CA LEU A 62 4.09 1.82 7.61
C LEU A 62 5.28 2.78 7.78
N LYS A 63 5.32 3.89 7.01
CA LYS A 63 6.37 4.91 7.11
C LYS A 63 6.46 5.49 8.52
N THR A 64 5.33 5.71 9.19
CA THR A 64 5.32 6.18 10.58
C THR A 64 6.05 5.19 11.48
N VAL A 65 5.70 3.91 11.44
CA VAL A 65 6.35 2.88 12.26
C VAL A 65 7.83 2.77 11.94
N LEU A 66 8.20 2.78 10.66
CA LEU A 66 9.60 2.78 10.22
C LEU A 66 10.39 4.00 10.74
N SER A 67 9.75 5.15 10.92
CA SER A 67 10.44 6.39 11.30
C SER A 67 10.62 6.55 12.81
N VAL A 68 9.75 5.95 13.62
CA VAL A 68 9.71 6.15 15.08
C VAL A 68 9.92 4.88 15.90
N GLY A 69 9.70 3.72 15.29
CA GLY A 69 9.78 2.42 15.96
C GLY A 69 11.06 1.66 15.65
N SER A 70 11.19 0.49 16.26
CA SER A 70 12.28 -0.45 15.98
C SER A 70 12.03 -1.26 14.70
N HIS A 71 13.09 -1.92 14.21
CA HIS A 71 12.99 -2.87 13.10
C HIS A 71 12.00 -4.02 13.43
N GLU A 72 11.99 -4.51 14.66
CA GLU A 72 11.05 -5.52 15.13
C GLU A 72 9.60 -5.01 15.12
N GLU A 73 9.36 -3.75 15.55
CA GLU A 73 8.02 -3.15 15.50
C GLU A 73 7.53 -2.96 14.06
N ALA A 74 8.43 -2.56 13.15
CA ALA A 74 8.11 -2.43 11.73
C ALA A 74 7.81 -3.80 11.08
N LYS A 75 8.60 -4.82 11.39
CA LYS A 75 8.36 -6.20 10.93
C LYS A 75 7.01 -6.72 11.45
N LEU A 76 6.75 -6.57 12.75
CA LEU A 76 5.48 -6.95 13.36
C LEU A 76 4.29 -6.19 12.77
N PHE A 77 4.45 -4.91 12.43
CA PHE A 77 3.42 -4.16 11.72
C PHE A 77 3.11 -4.77 10.35
N ILE A 78 4.14 -5.13 9.57
CA ILE A 78 3.99 -5.75 8.25
C ILE A 78 3.27 -7.10 8.38
N GLU A 79 3.70 -7.96 9.30
CA GLU A 79 3.09 -9.27 9.57
C GLU A 79 1.60 -9.13 9.95
N ASN A 80 1.28 -8.26 10.91
CA ASN A 80 -0.09 -8.00 11.33
C ASN A 80 -0.94 -7.45 10.18
N LYS A 81 -0.36 -6.59 9.34
CA LYS A 81 -1.07 -6.04 8.19
C LYS A 81 -1.34 -7.11 7.13
N ILE A 82 -0.37 -7.98 6.84
CA ILE A 82 -0.56 -9.13 5.93
C ILE A 82 -1.67 -10.05 6.47
N SER A 83 -1.63 -10.39 7.75
CA SER A 83 -2.64 -11.23 8.40
C SER A 83 -4.04 -10.61 8.28
N SER A 84 -4.20 -9.35 8.69
CA SER A 84 -5.47 -8.63 8.62
C SER A 84 -6.01 -8.50 7.18
N LEU A 85 -5.14 -8.26 6.20
CA LEU A 85 -5.52 -8.21 4.79
C LEU A 85 -5.95 -9.59 4.29
N THR A 86 -5.21 -10.64 4.67
CA THR A 86 -5.54 -12.04 4.32
C THR A 86 -6.90 -12.44 4.89
N ASP A 87 -7.13 -12.17 6.17
CA ASP A 87 -8.42 -12.43 6.83
C ASP A 87 -9.55 -11.68 6.15
N SER A 88 -9.38 -10.39 5.85
CA SER A 88 -10.38 -9.59 5.16
C SER A 88 -10.68 -10.11 3.75
N LEU A 89 -9.71 -10.72 3.06
CA LEU A 89 -9.88 -11.25 1.71
C LEU A 89 -10.50 -12.65 1.70
N LEU A 90 -10.17 -13.50 2.68
CA LEU A 90 -10.67 -14.88 2.77
C LEU A 90 -12.02 -14.99 3.48
N SER A 91 -12.23 -14.21 4.54
CA SER A 91 -13.45 -14.26 5.36
C SER A 91 -14.46 -13.17 5.00
N GLY A 92 -14.03 -12.13 4.28
CA GLY A 92 -14.88 -11.03 3.88
C GLY A 92 -15.84 -11.41 2.75
N SER A 93 -16.97 -10.70 2.68
CA SER A 93 -17.87 -10.86 1.54
C SER A 93 -17.22 -10.33 0.26
N ILE A 94 -17.26 -11.13 -0.81
CA ILE A 94 -16.80 -10.72 -2.15
C ILE A 94 -17.68 -9.58 -2.70
N ARG A 95 -18.96 -9.53 -2.32
CA ARG A 95 -19.92 -8.50 -2.73
C ARG A 95 -20.46 -7.74 -1.53
N ARG A 96 -20.63 -6.43 -1.66
CA ARG A 96 -21.21 -5.61 -0.58
C ARG A 96 -22.74 -5.69 -0.48
N ASN A 97 -23.42 -6.09 -1.56
CA ASN A 97 -24.89 -6.20 -1.65
C ASN A 97 -25.62 -4.90 -1.21
N SER A 98 -25.05 -3.74 -1.52
CA SER A 98 -25.67 -2.44 -1.29
C SER A 98 -26.67 -2.10 -2.41
N THR A 99 -27.66 -1.27 -2.12
CA THR A 99 -28.54 -0.65 -3.13
C THR A 99 -27.82 0.44 -3.94
N SER A 100 -26.68 0.95 -3.45
CA SER A 100 -25.85 1.92 -4.17
C SER A 100 -24.82 1.20 -5.05
N ALA A 101 -24.90 1.45 -6.37
CA ALA A 101 -23.93 0.93 -7.33
C ALA A 101 -22.50 1.42 -7.02
N ALA A 102 -22.34 2.71 -6.69
CA ALA A 102 -21.04 3.28 -6.31
C ALA A 102 -20.47 2.61 -5.05
N SER A 103 -21.32 2.34 -4.05
CA SER A 103 -20.88 1.64 -2.83
C SER A 103 -20.44 0.20 -3.10
N ASN A 104 -21.08 -0.49 -4.05
CA ASN A 104 -20.67 -1.82 -4.47
C ASN A 104 -19.34 -1.79 -5.25
N LEU A 105 -19.18 -0.83 -6.15
CA LEU A 105 -17.93 -0.64 -6.90
C LEU A 105 -16.76 -0.31 -5.96
N ALA A 106 -16.94 0.62 -5.03
CA ALA A 106 -15.92 0.98 -4.05
C ALA A 106 -15.47 -0.21 -3.18
N HIS A 107 -16.36 -1.18 -2.93
CA HIS A 107 -16.02 -2.43 -2.24
C HIS A 107 -15.13 -3.31 -3.10
N THR A 108 -15.47 -3.51 -4.37
CA THR A 108 -14.63 -4.26 -5.32
C THR A 108 -13.24 -3.64 -5.42
N LEU A 109 -13.16 -2.32 -5.62
CA LEU A 109 -11.89 -1.59 -5.70
C LEU A 109 -11.08 -1.69 -4.40
N GLU A 110 -11.74 -1.72 -3.24
CA GLU A 110 -11.06 -1.96 -1.97
C GLU A 110 -10.46 -3.37 -1.90
N LEU A 111 -11.16 -4.40 -2.39
CA LEU A 111 -10.62 -5.77 -2.41
C LEU A 111 -9.40 -5.87 -3.34
N GLU A 112 -9.46 -5.29 -4.54
CA GLU A 112 -8.33 -5.24 -5.49
C GLU A 112 -7.11 -4.55 -4.87
N MET A 113 -7.33 -3.39 -4.24
CA MET A 113 -6.26 -2.65 -3.56
C MET A 113 -5.68 -3.46 -2.39
N LYS A 114 -6.52 -4.12 -1.59
CA LYS A 114 -6.05 -5.00 -0.49
C LYS A 114 -5.18 -6.14 -1.01
N GLN A 115 -5.53 -6.75 -2.14
CA GLN A 115 -4.72 -7.80 -2.77
C GLN A 115 -3.34 -7.26 -3.17
N SER A 116 -3.30 -6.14 -3.88
CA SER A 116 -2.03 -5.53 -4.32
C SER A 116 -1.13 -5.12 -3.15
N VAL A 117 -1.70 -4.50 -2.11
CA VAL A 117 -0.94 -4.12 -0.90
C VAL A 117 -0.39 -5.35 -0.18
N ARG A 118 -1.19 -6.40 -0.05
CA ARG A 118 -0.78 -7.66 0.59
C ARG A 118 0.43 -8.27 -0.11
N GLU A 119 0.42 -8.34 -1.44
CA GLU A 119 1.54 -8.90 -2.22
C GLU A 119 2.84 -8.11 -2.00
N LYS A 120 2.77 -6.77 -2.05
CA LYS A 120 3.94 -5.91 -1.82
C LYS A 120 4.46 -6.06 -0.39
N PHE A 121 3.58 -6.21 0.60
CA PHE A 121 3.98 -6.39 2.00
C PHE A 121 4.62 -7.76 2.24
N ILE A 122 4.12 -8.82 1.59
CA ILE A 122 4.78 -10.15 1.62
C ILE A 122 6.19 -10.05 1.04
N MET A 123 6.37 -9.37 -0.09
CA MET A 123 7.69 -9.15 -0.69
C MET A 123 8.64 -8.43 0.27
N LEU A 124 8.17 -7.39 0.98
CA LEU A 124 8.97 -6.70 1.98
C LEU A 124 9.35 -7.61 3.16
N LEU A 125 8.41 -8.41 3.67
CA LEU A 125 8.68 -9.36 4.74
C LEU A 125 9.73 -10.40 4.32
N GLU A 126 9.62 -10.95 3.12
CA GLU A 126 10.61 -11.89 2.59
C GLU A 126 12.01 -11.28 2.47
N VAL A 127 12.12 -9.99 2.12
CA VAL A 127 13.40 -9.27 2.08
C VAL A 127 14.01 -9.15 3.48
N ILE A 128 13.18 -8.80 4.47
CA ILE A 128 13.60 -8.70 5.88
C ILE A 128 14.10 -10.05 6.39
N GLU A 129 13.31 -11.12 6.23
CA GLU A 129 13.66 -12.46 6.72
C GLU A 129 14.93 -13.02 6.07
N LYS A 130 15.13 -12.77 4.77
CA LYS A 130 16.36 -13.15 4.06
C LYS A 130 17.56 -12.32 4.51
N GLY A 131 17.37 -11.03 4.82
CA GLY A 131 18.41 -10.17 5.35
C GLY A 131 18.89 -10.63 6.72
N GLU A 132 17.95 -10.86 7.65
CA GLU A 132 18.23 -11.30 9.02
C GLU A 132 18.94 -12.68 9.06
N SER A 133 18.57 -13.58 8.15
CA SER A 133 19.17 -14.92 8.05
C SER A 133 20.64 -14.92 7.58
N VAL A 134 21.11 -13.82 6.98
CA VAL A 134 22.50 -13.67 6.47
C VAL A 134 23.40 -12.98 7.50
N GLU A 135 22.83 -12.34 8.51
CA GLU A 135 23.54 -11.60 9.56
C GLU A 135 23.70 -12.39 10.88
N GLY A 136 22.95 -13.48 11.05
CA GLY A 136 23.07 -14.43 12.17
C GLY A 136 24.06 -15.56 11.93
#